data_AF-A0A183PJ58-F1
#
_entry.id   AF-A0A183PJ58-F1
#
_cell.length_a   1.000
_cell.length_b   1.000
_cell.length_c   1.000
_cell.angle_alpha   90.00
_cell.angle_beta   90.00
_cell.angle_gamma   90.00
#
_symmetry.space_group_name_H-M   'P 1'
#
loop_
_entity.id
_entity.type
_entity.pdbx_description
1 polymer ?
#
loop_
_entity_poly.entity_id
_entity_poly.type
_entity_poly.pdbx_seq_one_letter_code
_entity_poly.pdbx_strand_id
1 'polypeptide(L)'
;MRYTENVDSIDPLEDGVRRELLSGKFTVLPTLPDDEMDATVAIFTAYRHWPPLTTHRDTLKGVLYQLDAVMMDFTPVDIYH
;
A
#
# COMPACT_ATOMS: atom_id res chain seq x y z
N MET A 1 5.11 -8.92 9.61
CA MET A 1 4.54 -9.01 8.25
C MET A 1 5.58 -8.80 7.14
N ARG A 2 6.68 -8.04 7.32
CA ARG A 2 7.76 -7.90 6.32
C ARG A 2 8.73 -9.10 6.21
N TYR A 3 8.98 -9.82 7.31
CA TYR A 3 9.98 -10.89 7.38
C TYR A 3 9.68 -12.14 6.55
N THR A 4 8.41 -12.37 6.18
CA THR A 4 8.02 -13.57 5.42
C THR A 4 8.31 -13.46 3.92
N GLU A 5 8.56 -12.26 3.39
CA GLU A 5 8.66 -12.03 1.94
C GLU A 5 10.04 -11.52 1.47
N ASN A 6 11.01 -11.40 2.39
CA ASN A 6 12.37 -10.98 2.08
C ASN A 6 12.40 -9.60 1.38
N VAL A 7 11.65 -8.66 1.97
CA VAL A 7 11.53 -7.26 1.54
C VAL A 7 11.82 -6.38 2.76
N ASP A 8 13.09 -6.28 3.14
CA ASP A 8 13.51 -5.52 4.32
C ASP A 8 13.38 -4.00 4.11
N SER A 9 13.56 -3.54 2.87
CA SER A 9 13.35 -2.15 2.45
C SER A 9 12.67 -2.10 1.07
N ILE A 10 11.78 -1.12 0.90
CA ILE A 10 11.08 -0.86 -0.37
C ILE A 10 11.50 0.54 -0.83
N ASP A 11 12.22 0.61 -1.94
CA ASP A 11 12.52 1.88 -2.60
C ASP A 11 11.38 2.23 -3.58
N PRO A 12 10.58 3.28 -3.33
CA PRO A 12 9.49 3.67 -4.22
C PRO A 12 9.97 4.23 -5.56
N LEU A 13 11.26 4.54 -5.71
CA LEU A 13 11.85 5.06 -6.94
C LEU A 13 12.40 3.96 -7.86
N GLU A 14 12.52 2.72 -7.37
CA GLU A 14 12.85 1.56 -8.18
C GLU A 14 11.81 1.40 -9.31
N ASP A 15 12.24 1.27 -10.57
CA ASP A 15 11.36 1.39 -11.75
C ASP A 15 10.12 0.48 -11.69
N GLY A 16 10.29 -0.78 -11.28
CA GLY A 16 9.19 -1.73 -11.11
C GLY A 16 8.19 -1.28 -10.04
N VAL A 17 8.68 -0.89 -8.86
CA VAL A 17 7.85 -0.41 -7.74
C VAL A 17 7.15 0.88 -8.10
N ARG A 18 7.87 1.82 -8.71
CA ARG A 18 7.32 3.10 -9.15
C ARG A 18 6.17 2.92 -10.14
N ARG A 19 6.33 2.03 -11.13
CA ARG A 19 5.26 1.69 -12.08
C ARG A 19 4.06 1.08 -11.36
N GLU A 20 4.31 0.21 -10.38
CA GLU A 20 3.26 -0.41 -9.58
C GLU A 20 2.45 0.62 -8.77
N LEU A 21 3.12 1.58 -8.14
CA LEU A 21 2.50 2.67 -7.38
C LEU A 21 1.71 3.62 -8.30
N LEU A 22 2.26 3.97 -9.45
CA LEU A 22 1.63 4.88 -10.41
C LEU A 22 0.48 4.25 -11.20
N SER A 23 0.34 2.92 -11.20
CA SER A 23 -0.71 2.25 -11.97
C SER A 23 -2.12 2.52 -11.42
N GLY A 24 -2.23 3.03 -10.19
CA GLY A 24 -3.50 3.35 -9.53
C GLY A 24 -4.43 2.13 -9.41
N LYS A 25 -3.88 0.91 -9.39
CA LYS A 25 -4.67 -0.32 -9.21
C LYS A 25 -4.93 -0.63 -7.74
N PHE A 26 -4.19 -0.02 -6.84
CA PHE A 26 -4.42 -0.08 -5.40
C PHE A 26 -4.95 1.27 -4.93
N THR A 27 -5.95 1.23 -4.05
CA THR A 27 -6.53 2.42 -3.44
C THR A 27 -6.95 2.05 -2.03
N VAL A 28 -6.51 2.84 -1.05
CA VAL A 28 -7.02 2.74 0.31
C VAL A 28 -8.08 3.81 0.48
N LEU A 29 -9.27 3.39 0.91
CA LEU A 29 -10.36 4.32 1.16
C LEU A 29 -10.13 5.02 2.51
N PRO A 30 -10.38 6.34 2.59
CA PRO A 30 -10.38 7.02 3.88
C PRO A 30 -11.50 6.43 4.76
N THR A 31 -11.21 6.21 6.04
CA THR A 31 -12.25 5.93 7.04
C THR A 31 -13.01 7.23 7.29
N LEU A 32 -14.34 7.21 7.14
CA LEU A 32 -15.14 8.39 7.45
C LEU A 32 -15.27 8.51 8.97
N PRO A 33 -15.35 9.74 9.51
CA PRO A 33 -15.42 9.98 10.96
C PRO A 33 -16.64 9.34 11.64
N ASP A 34 -17.67 8.96 10.87
CA ASP A 34 -18.90 8.33 11.36
C ASP A 34 -19.02 6.84 10.97
N ASP A 35 -17.98 6.25 10.38
CA ASP A 35 -18.00 4.82 10.05
C ASP A 35 -17.86 3.99 11.33
N GLU A 36 -18.92 3.24 11.69
CA GLU A 36 -18.89 2.20 12.75
C GLU A 36 -17.93 1.04 12.40
N MET A 37 -17.40 1.00 11.17
CA MET A 37 -16.41 0.02 10.77
C MET A 37 -15.00 0.44 11.24
N ASP A 38 -14.50 -0.23 12.26
CA ASP A 38 -13.10 -0.19 12.73
C ASP A 38 -12.12 -0.84 11.72
N ALA A 39 -12.44 -0.82 10.42
CA ALA A 39 -11.71 -1.50 9.38
C ALA A 39 -11.42 -0.56 8.21
N THR A 40 -10.13 -0.39 7.92
CA THR A 40 -9.67 0.29 6.70
C THR A 40 -9.91 -0.61 5.48
N VAL A 41 -10.55 -0.07 4.44
CA VAL A 41 -10.82 -0.81 3.19
C VAL A 41 -9.73 -0.51 2.15
N ALA A 42 -9.05 -1.56 1.68
CA ALA A 42 -8.16 -1.51 0.53
C ALA A 42 -8.82 -2.16 -0.69
N ILE A 43 -8.81 -1.46 -1.82
CA ILE A 43 -9.37 -1.91 -3.10
C ILE A 43 -8.24 -2.23 -4.07
N PHE A 44 -8.34 -3.40 -4.72
CA PHE A 44 -7.54 -3.75 -5.87
C PHE A 44 -8.39 -3.76 -7.15
N THR A 45 -8.11 -2.82 -8.06
CA THR A 45 -8.74 -2.73 -9.38
C THR A 45 -8.00 -3.63 -10.37
N ALA A 46 -8.42 -4.89 -10.44
CA ALA A 46 -7.74 -5.93 -11.23
C ALA A 46 -7.55 -5.57 -12.71
N TYR A 47 -8.49 -4.84 -13.33
CA TYR A 47 -8.37 -4.42 -14.74
C TYR A 47 -7.16 -3.50 -15.01
N ARG A 48 -6.66 -2.79 -13.99
CA ARG A 48 -5.46 -1.94 -14.08
C ARG A 48 -4.17 -2.71 -13.81
N HIS A 49 -4.26 -4.01 -13.50
CA HIS A 49 -3.09 -4.85 -13.33
C HIS A 49 -2.53 -5.26 -14.70
N TRP A 50 -1.25 -4.95 -14.93
CA TRP A 50 -0.56 -5.28 -16.18
C TRP A 50 0.71 -6.09 -15.90
N PRO A 51 0.59 -7.42 -15.75
CA PRO A 51 1.71 -8.31 -15.44
C PRO A 51 2.92 -8.20 -16.37
N PRO A 52 2.80 -7.88 -17.68
CA PRO A 52 3.97 -7.79 -18.55
C PRO A 52 4.94 -6.63 -18.24
N LEU A 53 4.53 -5.62 -17.46
CA LEU A 53 5.35 -4.42 -17.22
C LEU A 53 6.09 -4.43 -15.89
N THR A 54 5.76 -5.37 -15.00
CA THR A 54 6.25 -5.46 -13.62
C THR A 54 6.32 -6.91 -13.16
N THR A 55 7.16 -7.23 -12.20
CA THR A 55 7.22 -8.60 -11.65
C THR A 55 6.20 -8.80 -10.53
N HIS A 56 5.91 -10.05 -10.17
CA HIS A 56 5.13 -10.36 -8.96
C HIS A 56 5.78 -9.74 -7.71
N ARG A 57 7.11 -9.70 -7.64
CA ARG A 57 7.85 -9.07 -6.54
C ARG A 57 7.64 -7.55 -6.52
N ASP A 58 7.63 -6.89 -7.68
CA ASP A 58 7.32 -5.45 -7.75
C ASP A 58 5.89 -5.18 -7.29
N THR A 59 4.94 -6.02 -7.73
CA THR A 59 3.53 -5.91 -7.32
C THR A 59 3.40 -6.00 -5.81
N LEU A 60 4.05 -7.00 -5.21
CA LEU A 60 4.04 -7.22 -3.78
C LEU A 60 4.69 -6.06 -3.01
N LYS A 61 5.85 -5.57 -3.47
CA LYS A 61 6.49 -4.35 -2.93
C LYS A 61 5.55 -3.14 -2.98
N GLY A 62 4.85 -2.94 -4.10
CA GLY A 62 3.90 -1.85 -4.27
C GLY A 62 2.72 -1.92 -3.29
N VAL A 63 2.21 -3.13 -3.02
CA VAL A 63 1.16 -3.36 -2.00
C VAL A 63 1.66 -3.04 -0.61
N LEU A 64 2.78 -3.66 -0.22
CA LEU A 64 3.35 -3.49 1.11
C LEU A 64 3.67 -2.02 1.38
N TYR A 65 4.24 -1.30 0.41
CA TYR A 65 4.54 0.13 0.54
C TYR A 65 3.28 0.95 0.84
N GLN A 66 2.18 0.71 0.13
CA GLN A 66 0.93 1.45 0.33
C GLN A 66 0.27 1.11 1.67
N LEU A 67 0.34 -0.15 2.11
CA LEU A 67 -0.13 -0.55 3.43
C LEU A 67 0.70 0.10 4.55
N ASP A 68 2.02 0.13 4.41
CA ASP A 68 2.92 0.76 5.38
C ASP A 68 2.64 2.26 5.49
N ALA A 69 2.46 2.96 4.37
CA ALA A 69 2.15 4.39 4.34
C ALA A 69 0.83 4.69 5.08
N VAL A 70 -0.20 3.90 4.84
CA VAL A 70 -1.49 4.06 5.51
C VAL A 70 -1.38 3.79 7.00
N MET A 71 -0.67 2.74 7.41
CA MET A 71 -0.48 2.44 8.84
C MET A 71 0.31 3.53 9.58
N MET A 72 1.26 4.19 8.90
CA MET A 72 1.96 5.35 9.46
C MET A 72 1.03 6.55 9.61
N ASP A 73 0.16 6.83 8.64
CA ASP A 73 -0.85 7.90 8.73
C ASP A 73 -1.89 7.65 9.84
N PHE A 74 -2.15 6.38 10.16
CA PHE A 74 -3.02 5.98 11.28
C PHE A 74 -2.34 6.00 12.66
N THR A 75 -1.04 6.31 12.76
CA THR A 75 -0.45 6.53 14.08
C THR A 75 -1.09 7.78 14.68
N PRO A 76 -1.84 7.66 15.80
CA PRO A 76 -2.35 8.83 16.48
C PRO A 76 -1.14 9.69 16.81
N VAL A 77 -1.15 10.95 16.39
CA VAL A 77 -0.23 11.92 16.97
C VAL A 77 -0.43 11.82 18.47
N ASP A 78 0.56 11.28 19.18
CA ASP A 78 0.56 11.17 20.63
C ASP A 78 0.23 12.55 21.19
N ILE A 79 -1.04 12.73 21.58
CA ILE A 79 -1.52 13.84 22.39
C ILE A 79 -1.09 13.59 23.83
N TYR A 80 0.22 13.59 24.04
CA TYR A 80 0.81 13.92 25.33
C TYR A 80 1.20 15.39 25.29
N HIS A 81 0.19 16.25 25.52
CA HIS A 81 0.41 17.50 26.22
C HIS A 81 -0.74 17.85 27.14
#